data_AF-A0A933KQ30-F1
#
_entry.id   AF-A0A933KQ30-F1
#
_cell.length_a   1.000
_cell.length_b   1.000
_cell.length_c   1.000
_cell.angle_alpha   90.00
_cell.angle_beta   90.00
_cell.angle_gamma   90.00
#
_symmetry.space_group_name_H-M   'P 1'
#
loop_
_entity.id
_entity.type
_entity.pdbx_description
1 polymer ?
#
loop_
_entity_poly.entity_id
_entity_poly.type
_entity_poly.pdbx_seq_one_letter_code
_entity_poly.pdbx_strand_id
1 'polypeptide(L)'
;MKSRLTVVAVIVAAFSTSLSAQWPRRPLPGVPKGSDGKVNVTAPAPRASNGRPDLSGIWEVSPRREKPGSAPPGRPPLAVFADIGVNMIGGLPFQPWAADLSKKRVANQRYDNPDALCLPQGPLQYHLDPQPRQIFQLPGRTLIVYESNYGLRTIHTDGRPLPPLGEPQPYWHGYSIGRWEGDTFVVESNNFRGVQGGNPSDAWLDQMGSPFTDALRLTERFRRVNFGNLEIDVTVDDPKAYTKPFTVRVEQVIVADGWEMTEFICHENQKFLEMTGRAPQR
;
A
#
# COMPACT_ATOMS: atom_id res chain seq x y z
N MET A 1 22.16 -55.21 -34.93
CA MET A 1 22.33 -53.96 -34.16
C MET A 1 21.34 -52.91 -34.65
N LYS A 2 20.16 -52.79 -34.03
CA LYS A 2 19.25 -51.65 -34.21
C LYS A 2 19.13 -50.95 -32.86
N SER A 3 19.63 -49.74 -32.82
CA SER A 3 19.97 -48.97 -31.62
C SER A 3 18.74 -48.31 -31.01
N ARG A 4 18.53 -48.63 -29.73
CA ARG A 4 18.00 -47.81 -28.63
C ARG A 4 17.77 -46.33 -29.00
N LEU A 5 16.54 -45.94 -29.32
CA LEU A 5 16.16 -44.52 -29.48
C LEU A 5 14.65 -44.31 -29.36
N THR A 6 14.01 -44.89 -28.34
CA THR A 6 12.58 -44.64 -28.06
C THR A 6 12.22 -44.90 -26.59
N VAL A 7 12.92 -44.29 -25.64
CA VAL A 7 12.46 -44.28 -24.22
C VAL A 7 12.76 -42.95 -23.50
N VAL A 8 13.69 -42.11 -23.98
CA VAL A 8 14.15 -40.95 -23.20
C VAL A 8 13.18 -39.75 -23.22
N ALA A 9 12.24 -39.67 -24.16
CA ALA A 9 11.40 -38.47 -24.31
C ALA A 9 10.17 -38.39 -23.38
N VAL A 10 9.79 -39.46 -22.68
CA VAL A 10 8.56 -39.47 -21.85
C VAL A 10 8.85 -39.24 -20.35
N ILE A 11 10.08 -39.44 -19.88
CA ILE A 11 10.40 -39.33 -18.45
C ILE A 11 10.76 -37.89 -18.03
N VAL A 12 11.21 -37.03 -18.94
CA VAL A 12 11.59 -35.65 -18.60
C VAL A 12 10.36 -34.72 -18.41
N ALA A 13 9.20 -35.07 -18.96
CA ALA A 13 7.98 -34.28 -18.83
C ALA A 13 7.16 -34.57 -17.55
N ALA A 14 7.48 -35.65 -16.81
CA ALA A 14 6.72 -36.04 -15.61
C ALA A 14 7.28 -35.50 -14.29
N PHE A 15 8.46 -34.86 -14.32
CA PHE A 15 9.09 -34.23 -13.14
C PHE A 15 9.24 -32.71 -13.29
N SER A 16 8.45 -32.09 -14.15
CA SER A 16 8.15 -30.66 -14.00
C SER A 16 7.12 -30.49 -12.88
N THR A 17 7.44 -30.98 -11.67
CA THR A 17 6.94 -30.28 -10.50
C THR A 17 7.57 -28.91 -10.63
N SER A 18 6.80 -27.92 -11.07
CA SER A 18 7.10 -26.55 -10.71
C SER A 18 7.35 -26.59 -9.21
N LEU A 19 8.62 -26.55 -8.80
CA LEU A 19 8.96 -26.09 -7.48
C LEU A 19 8.50 -24.64 -7.48
N SER A 20 7.20 -24.43 -7.25
CA SER A 20 6.77 -23.25 -6.55
C SER A 20 7.66 -23.26 -5.32
N ALA A 21 8.61 -22.32 -5.25
CA ALA A 21 9.48 -22.18 -4.09
C ALA A 21 8.57 -22.26 -2.86
N GLN A 22 8.60 -23.40 -2.16
CA GLN A 22 7.77 -23.63 -0.99
C GLN A 22 8.46 -22.89 0.13
N TRP A 23 8.19 -21.59 0.20
CA TRP A 23 8.56 -20.78 1.34
C TRP A 23 8.02 -21.49 2.60
N PRO A 24 8.87 -21.70 3.62
CA PRO A 24 8.46 -22.45 4.80
C PRO A 24 7.34 -21.68 5.51
N ARG A 25 6.14 -22.25 5.54
CA ARG A 25 5.03 -21.69 6.32
C ARG A 25 5.32 -21.86 7.81
N ARG A 26 5.39 -20.75 8.54
CA ARG A 26 5.52 -20.77 10.00
C ARG A 26 4.18 -20.49 10.66
N PRO A 27 3.65 -21.43 11.47
CA PRO A 27 2.46 -21.16 12.28
C PRO A 27 2.68 -19.93 13.17
N LEU A 28 1.84 -18.91 13.01
CA LEU A 28 1.88 -17.73 13.87
C LEU A 28 1.17 -18.04 15.21
N PRO A 29 1.81 -17.78 16.36
CA PRO A 29 1.17 -17.95 17.66
C PRO A 29 -0.01 -16.96 17.82
N GLY A 30 -1.06 -17.39 18.50
CA GLY A 30 -2.22 -16.52 18.80
C GLY A 30 -3.21 -16.33 17.65
N VAL A 31 -3.04 -17.00 16.51
CA VAL A 31 -4.04 -17.01 15.42
C VAL A 31 -5.31 -17.74 15.89
N PRO A 32 -6.48 -17.07 15.93
CA PRO A 32 -7.74 -17.70 16.30
C PRO A 32 -8.10 -18.83 15.32
N LYS A 33 -8.54 -19.96 15.85
CA LYS A 33 -8.99 -21.11 15.05
C LYS A 33 -10.45 -21.44 15.35
N GLY A 34 -11.18 -21.87 14.33
CA GLY A 34 -12.52 -22.43 14.46
C GLY A 34 -12.50 -23.86 14.99
N SER A 35 -13.68 -24.45 15.17
CA SER A 35 -13.84 -25.85 15.57
C SER A 35 -13.32 -26.84 14.51
N ASP A 36 -13.20 -26.41 13.26
CA ASP A 36 -12.60 -27.16 12.15
C ASP A 36 -11.07 -27.02 12.05
N GLY A 37 -10.45 -26.30 12.99
CA GLY A 37 -9.01 -26.06 13.05
C GLY A 37 -8.49 -25.03 12.03
N LYS A 38 -9.35 -24.43 11.20
CA LYS A 38 -8.98 -23.36 10.25
C LYS A 38 -8.93 -22.01 10.94
N VAL A 39 -8.22 -21.06 10.32
CA VAL A 39 -8.15 -19.68 10.83
C VAL A 39 -9.54 -19.06 10.87
N ASN A 40 -9.93 -18.55 12.04
CA ASN A 40 -11.17 -17.81 12.23
C ASN A 40 -10.93 -16.31 12.00
N VAL A 41 -11.07 -15.88 10.74
CA VAL A 41 -10.88 -14.48 10.33
C VAL A 41 -11.93 -13.51 10.88
N THR A 42 -13.06 -14.02 11.38
CA THR A 42 -14.13 -13.19 11.96
C THR A 42 -14.07 -13.10 13.49
N ALA A 43 -13.07 -13.74 14.12
CA ALA A 43 -12.81 -13.62 15.55
C ALA A 43 -12.61 -12.15 15.96
N PRO A 44 -12.85 -11.78 17.24
CA PRO A 44 -12.62 -10.41 17.70
C PRO A 44 -11.22 -9.89 17.38
N ALA A 45 -11.10 -8.58 17.17
CA ALA A 45 -9.79 -7.95 16.96
C ALA A 45 -8.88 -8.19 18.19
N PRO A 46 -7.63 -8.65 17.99
CA PRO A 46 -6.68 -8.82 19.07
C PRO A 46 -6.39 -7.47 19.74
N ARG A 47 -6.02 -7.52 21.02
CA ARG A 47 -5.72 -6.35 21.85
C ARG A 47 -4.27 -6.43 22.30
N ALA A 48 -3.55 -5.31 22.22
CA ALA A 48 -2.22 -5.18 22.78
C ALA A 48 -2.29 -5.14 24.32
N SER A 49 -1.14 -5.24 24.99
CA SER A 49 -1.04 -5.22 26.46
C SER A 49 -1.61 -3.96 27.11
N ASN A 50 -1.71 -2.86 26.36
CA ASN A 50 -2.30 -1.59 26.79
C ASN A 50 -3.83 -1.51 26.54
N GLY A 51 -4.47 -2.60 26.12
CA GLY A 51 -5.92 -2.68 25.88
C GLY A 51 -6.39 -2.05 24.57
N ARG A 52 -5.51 -1.43 23.78
CA ARG A 52 -5.85 -0.91 22.44
C ARG A 52 -5.86 -2.05 21.42
N PRO A 53 -6.59 -1.93 20.30
CA PRO A 53 -6.49 -2.89 19.21
C PRO A 53 -5.03 -3.09 18.77
N ASP A 54 -4.64 -4.35 18.62
CA ASP A 54 -3.36 -4.71 18.02
C ASP A 54 -3.53 -4.75 16.50
N LEU A 55 -2.87 -3.86 15.78
CA LEU A 55 -2.80 -3.78 14.32
C LEU A 55 -1.67 -4.64 13.73
N SER A 56 -0.83 -5.25 14.57
CA SER A 56 0.32 -6.02 14.13
C SER A 56 -0.10 -7.22 13.29
N GLY A 57 0.70 -7.52 12.28
CA GLY A 57 0.44 -8.59 11.32
C GLY A 57 0.84 -8.22 9.89
N ILE A 58 0.77 -9.21 9.02
CA ILE A 58 0.96 -9.06 7.58
C ILE A 58 -0.41 -8.86 6.94
N TRP A 59 -0.53 -7.85 6.09
CA TRP A 59 -1.78 -7.38 5.51
C TRP A 59 -1.64 -7.25 4.00
N GLU A 60 -2.69 -7.65 3.28
CA GLU A 60 -2.82 -7.52 1.83
C GLU A 60 -4.05 -6.69 1.49
N VAL A 61 -4.04 -6.04 0.32
CA VAL A 61 -5.22 -5.33 -0.18
C VAL A 61 -6.38 -6.30 -0.38
N SER A 62 -7.57 -5.92 0.09
CA SER A 62 -8.78 -6.72 -0.11
C SER A 62 -9.10 -6.82 -1.61
N PRO A 63 -9.47 -8.02 -2.12
CA PRO A 63 -9.91 -8.19 -3.49
C PRO A 63 -11.30 -7.59 -3.74
N ARG A 64 -11.99 -7.11 -2.69
CA ARG A 64 -13.32 -6.50 -2.80
C ARG A 64 -13.31 -5.37 -3.82
N ARG A 65 -14.42 -5.28 -4.56
CA ARG A 65 -14.73 -4.19 -5.47
C ARG A 65 -16.13 -3.68 -5.17
N GLU A 66 -16.37 -2.43 -5.52
CA GLU A 66 -17.70 -1.83 -5.50
C GLU A 66 -17.96 -1.11 -6.82
N LYS A 67 -19.22 -0.73 -7.05
CA LYS A 67 -19.57 0.04 -8.24
C LYS A 67 -19.34 1.53 -7.95
N PRO A 68 -19.01 2.34 -8.97
CA PRO A 68 -18.89 3.78 -8.80
C PRO A 68 -20.15 4.40 -8.20
N GLY A 69 -19.99 5.21 -7.16
CA GLY A 69 -21.09 5.85 -6.45
C GLY A 69 -21.96 4.91 -5.60
N SER A 70 -21.60 3.63 -5.43
CA SER A 70 -22.38 2.68 -4.65
C SER A 70 -21.96 2.59 -3.17
N ALA A 71 -21.16 3.53 -2.68
CA ALA A 71 -20.75 3.56 -1.29
C ALA A 71 -21.97 3.80 -0.37
N PRO A 72 -22.16 3.00 0.69
CA PRO A 72 -23.19 3.24 1.69
C PRO A 72 -23.08 4.64 2.31
N PRO A 73 -24.21 5.27 2.71
CA PRO A 73 -24.20 6.54 3.42
C PRO A 73 -23.27 6.52 4.64
N GLY A 74 -22.45 7.57 4.79
CA GLY A 74 -21.51 7.71 5.91
C GLY A 74 -20.23 6.87 5.77
N ARG A 75 -20.07 6.09 4.70
CA ARG A 75 -18.83 5.37 4.39
C ARG A 75 -18.11 6.03 3.19
N PRO A 76 -16.81 6.33 3.28
CA PRO A 76 -16.03 6.73 2.12
C PRO A 76 -16.08 5.68 0.99
N PRO A 77 -15.99 6.08 -0.29
CA PRO A 77 -15.84 5.16 -1.41
C PRO A 77 -14.58 4.31 -1.28
N LEU A 78 -14.64 3.06 -1.71
CA LEU A 78 -13.51 2.14 -1.69
C LEU A 78 -12.48 2.57 -2.75
N ALA A 79 -11.24 2.79 -2.35
CA ALA A 79 -10.12 2.95 -3.26
C ALA A 79 -9.68 1.58 -3.80
N VAL A 80 -9.11 1.57 -5.00
CA VAL A 80 -8.48 0.38 -5.60
C VAL A 80 -7.10 0.73 -6.11
N PHE A 81 -6.24 -0.28 -6.29
CA PHE A 81 -4.84 -0.14 -6.72
C PHE A 81 -4.63 0.83 -7.88
N ALA A 82 -5.41 0.69 -8.95
CA ALA A 82 -5.21 1.50 -10.14
C ALA A 82 -5.55 2.98 -9.91
N ASP A 83 -6.78 3.23 -9.43
CA ASP A 83 -7.40 4.56 -9.38
C ASP A 83 -8.17 4.70 -8.06
N ILE A 84 -7.69 5.59 -7.18
CA ILE A 84 -8.31 5.84 -5.88
C ILE A 84 -9.66 6.57 -6.00
N GLY A 85 -9.89 7.27 -7.11
CA GLY A 85 -11.09 8.04 -7.39
C GLY A 85 -12.16 7.28 -8.15
N VAL A 86 -11.91 6.04 -8.60
CA VAL A 86 -12.83 5.30 -9.49
C VAL A 86 -14.23 5.14 -8.91
N ASN A 87 -14.35 5.03 -7.58
CA ASN A 87 -15.64 4.85 -6.92
C ASN A 87 -16.28 6.15 -6.42
N MET A 88 -15.60 7.28 -6.59
CA MET A 88 -16.11 8.60 -6.21
C MET A 88 -17.04 9.15 -7.30
N ILE A 89 -18.19 9.67 -6.90
CA ILE A 89 -19.10 10.36 -7.82
C ILE A 89 -18.39 11.60 -8.36
N GLY A 90 -18.18 11.65 -9.68
CA GLY A 90 -17.46 12.74 -10.34
C GLY A 90 -15.93 12.64 -10.29
N GLY A 91 -15.38 11.55 -9.73
CA GLY A 91 -13.94 11.33 -9.62
C GLY A 91 -13.26 12.22 -8.56
N LEU A 92 -11.95 12.36 -8.65
CA LEU A 92 -11.16 13.18 -7.74
C LEU A 92 -11.40 14.68 -7.98
N PRO A 93 -11.51 15.50 -6.91
CA PRO A 93 -11.85 16.92 -7.02
C PRO A 93 -10.63 17.79 -7.39
N PHE A 94 -9.96 17.47 -8.49
CA PHE A 94 -8.73 18.17 -8.93
C PHE A 94 -8.93 19.67 -9.16
N GLN A 95 -7.89 20.44 -8.85
CA GLN A 95 -7.70 21.76 -9.47
C GLN A 95 -7.38 21.60 -10.97
N PRO A 96 -7.63 22.62 -11.82
CA PRO A 96 -7.45 22.49 -13.26
C PRO A 96 -6.06 21.99 -13.70
N TRP A 97 -4.99 22.54 -13.11
CA TRP A 97 -3.61 22.13 -13.44
C TRP A 97 -3.33 20.67 -13.07
N ALA A 98 -3.91 20.19 -11.95
CA ALA A 98 -3.72 18.83 -11.46
C ALA A 98 -4.44 17.82 -12.37
N ALA A 99 -5.64 18.18 -12.84
CA ALA A 99 -6.36 17.40 -13.84
C ALA A 99 -5.57 17.31 -15.16
N ASP A 100 -4.98 18.42 -15.61
CA ASP A 100 -4.17 18.45 -16.83
C ASP A 100 -2.88 17.63 -16.68
N LEU A 101 -2.22 17.69 -15.52
CA LEU A 101 -1.04 16.87 -15.25
C LEU A 101 -1.38 15.37 -15.20
N SER A 102 -2.47 14.99 -14.54
CA SER A 102 -2.95 13.59 -14.51
C SER A 102 -3.24 13.09 -15.94
N LYS A 103 -3.94 13.87 -16.77
CA LYS A 103 -4.16 13.53 -18.19
C LYS A 103 -2.86 13.34 -18.97
N LYS A 104 -1.87 14.21 -18.76
CA LYS A 104 -0.54 14.10 -19.40
C LYS A 104 0.19 12.82 -18.97
N ARG A 105 0.19 12.50 -17.67
CA ARG A 105 0.77 11.26 -17.13
C ARG A 105 0.08 10.03 -17.71
N VAL A 106 -1.25 10.05 -17.80
CA VAL A 106 -2.05 8.99 -18.43
C VAL A 106 -1.71 8.82 -19.91
N ALA A 107 -1.60 9.92 -20.66
CA ALA A 107 -1.24 9.91 -22.08
C ALA A 107 0.20 9.40 -22.31
N ASN A 108 1.13 9.70 -21.39
CA ASN A 108 2.49 9.17 -21.39
C ASN A 108 2.58 7.74 -20.82
N GLN A 109 1.47 6.99 -20.81
CA GLN A 109 1.41 5.60 -20.33
C GLN A 109 1.92 5.42 -18.88
N ARG A 110 1.95 6.50 -18.10
CA ARG A 110 2.48 6.58 -16.73
C ARG A 110 3.93 6.15 -16.59
N TYR A 111 4.73 6.36 -17.65
CA TYR A 111 6.15 6.03 -17.67
C TYR A 111 7.03 6.82 -16.69
N ASP A 112 6.48 7.83 -16.03
CA ASP A 112 7.19 8.58 -14.99
C ASP A 112 6.68 8.23 -13.59
N ASN A 113 5.89 7.15 -13.43
CA ASN A 113 5.46 6.70 -12.11
C ASN A 113 6.69 6.26 -11.30
N PRO A 114 6.91 6.79 -10.08
CA PRO A 114 8.00 6.37 -9.19
C PRO A 114 8.12 4.85 -9.04
N ASP A 115 6.99 4.14 -8.91
CA ASP A 115 6.94 2.68 -8.79
C ASP A 115 7.63 1.98 -9.97
N ALA A 116 7.35 2.43 -11.20
CA ALA A 116 7.94 1.87 -12.41
C ALA A 116 9.45 2.14 -12.56
N LEU A 117 9.96 3.12 -11.81
CA LEU A 117 11.37 3.50 -11.75
C LEU A 117 12.07 2.92 -10.50
N CYS A 118 11.41 2.02 -9.76
CA CYS A 118 11.90 1.47 -8.51
C CYS A 118 12.22 2.55 -7.45
N LEU A 119 11.48 3.67 -7.49
CA LEU A 119 11.57 4.74 -6.50
C LEU A 119 10.50 4.53 -5.41
N PRO A 120 10.72 5.04 -4.18
CA PRO A 120 9.73 4.90 -3.11
C PRO A 120 8.37 5.51 -3.48
N GLN A 121 7.30 4.98 -2.90
CA GLN A 121 5.93 5.42 -3.16
C GLN A 121 5.35 6.17 -1.95
N GLY A 122 4.22 6.86 -2.16
CA GLY A 122 3.48 7.49 -1.07
C GLY A 122 2.67 6.46 -0.26
N PRO A 123 2.29 6.75 1.01
CA PRO A 123 1.58 5.79 1.83
C PRO A 123 0.27 5.27 1.21
N LEU A 124 -0.52 6.13 0.56
CA LEU A 124 -1.79 5.69 -0.04
C LEU A 124 -1.59 4.69 -1.18
N GLN A 125 -0.56 4.85 -2.02
CA GLN A 125 -0.20 3.84 -3.02
C GLN A 125 0.19 2.53 -2.35
N TYR A 126 1.14 2.58 -1.41
CA TYR A 126 1.60 1.38 -0.71
C TYR A 126 0.50 0.63 0.04
N HIS A 127 -0.55 1.33 0.50
CA HIS A 127 -1.70 0.68 1.14
C HIS A 127 -2.55 -0.15 0.18
N LEU A 128 -2.45 0.14 -1.11
CA LEU A 128 -3.22 -0.47 -2.19
C LEU A 128 -2.38 -1.41 -3.08
N ASP A 129 -1.07 -1.41 -2.92
CA ASP A 129 -0.17 -2.34 -3.60
C ASP A 129 -0.58 -3.81 -3.34
N PRO A 130 -0.48 -4.68 -4.35
CA PRO A 130 -0.83 -6.09 -4.20
C PRO A 130 0.18 -6.87 -3.35
N GLN A 131 1.41 -6.38 -3.22
CA GLN A 131 2.41 -6.96 -2.33
C GLN A 131 2.01 -6.72 -0.86
N PRO A 132 2.16 -7.71 0.03
CA PRO A 132 1.87 -7.55 1.44
C PRO A 132 2.70 -6.45 2.12
N ARG A 133 2.20 -6.02 3.26
CA ARG A 133 2.94 -5.17 4.20
C ARG A 133 2.82 -5.72 5.61
N GLN A 134 3.79 -5.44 6.45
CA GLN A 134 3.79 -5.85 7.84
C GLN A 134 3.76 -4.64 8.78
N ILE A 135 2.82 -4.67 9.72
CA ILE A 135 2.72 -3.67 10.78
C ILE A 135 3.36 -4.23 12.05
N PHE A 136 4.19 -3.42 12.69
CA PHE A 136 4.75 -3.67 14.01
C PHE A 136 4.35 -2.54 14.95
N GLN A 137 3.67 -2.87 16.05
CA GLN A 137 3.43 -1.91 17.12
C GLN A 137 4.46 -2.05 18.22
N LEU A 138 5.18 -0.97 18.48
CA LEU A 138 6.24 -0.90 19.48
C LEU A 138 5.94 0.22 20.47
N PRO A 139 6.58 0.23 21.66
CA PRO A 139 6.57 1.40 22.53
C PRO A 139 7.10 2.64 21.79
N GLY A 140 6.30 3.71 21.75
CA GLY A 140 6.67 5.01 21.15
C GLY A 140 6.69 5.08 19.61
N ARG A 141 6.47 3.97 18.90
CA ARG A 141 6.38 3.98 17.42
C ARG A 141 5.58 2.80 16.87
N THR A 142 4.93 3.01 15.73
CA THR A 142 4.42 1.95 14.86
C THR A 142 5.27 1.94 13.59
N LEU A 143 5.73 0.76 13.16
CA LEU A 143 6.45 0.59 11.90
C LEU A 143 5.55 -0.10 10.89
N ILE A 144 5.60 0.34 9.64
CA ILE A 144 5.02 -0.38 8.50
C ILE A 144 6.16 -0.69 7.55
N VAL A 145 6.40 -1.98 7.32
CA VAL A 145 7.34 -2.48 6.33
C VAL A 145 6.53 -2.92 5.12
N TYR A 146 6.89 -2.42 3.95
CA TYR A 146 6.25 -2.77 2.69
C TYR A 146 7.16 -3.76 1.96
N GLU A 147 6.59 -4.85 1.45
CA GLU A 147 7.36 -5.77 0.58
C GLU A 147 7.68 -5.05 -0.74
N SER A 148 6.71 -4.35 -1.33
CA SER A 148 6.91 -3.50 -2.52
C SER A 148 8.00 -2.44 -2.26
N ASN A 149 9.02 -2.42 -3.13
CA ASN A 149 10.15 -1.49 -3.10
C ASN A 149 10.86 -1.37 -1.73
N TYR A 150 10.69 -2.36 -0.83
CA TYR A 150 11.27 -2.41 0.51
C TYR A 150 11.14 -1.10 1.31
N GLY A 151 9.96 -0.49 1.26
CA GLY A 151 9.66 0.73 2.01
C GLY A 151 9.58 0.49 3.52
N LEU A 152 10.16 1.39 4.32
CA LEU A 152 9.91 1.49 5.76
C LEU A 152 9.25 2.82 6.09
N ARG A 153 8.05 2.77 6.68
CA ARG A 153 7.40 3.94 7.27
C ARG A 153 7.42 3.85 8.78
N THR A 154 7.88 4.93 9.42
CA THR A 154 7.83 5.10 10.88
C THR A 154 6.72 6.07 11.23
N ILE A 155 5.84 5.66 12.13
CA ILE A 155 4.79 6.49 12.71
C ILE A 155 5.13 6.69 14.18
N HIS A 156 5.43 7.92 14.58
CA HIS A 156 5.77 8.24 15.96
C HIS A 156 4.52 8.25 16.84
N THR A 157 4.55 7.57 17.98
CA THR A 157 3.40 7.47 18.91
C THR A 157 3.77 7.88 20.33
N ASP A 158 4.88 8.61 20.49
CA ASP A 158 5.43 9.10 21.76
C ASP A 158 4.84 10.45 22.21
N GLY A 159 3.81 10.94 21.52
CA GLY A 159 3.09 12.16 21.89
C GLY A 159 3.70 13.46 21.37
N ARG A 160 4.77 13.39 20.56
CA ARG A 160 5.32 14.58 19.89
C ARG A 160 4.30 15.19 18.90
N PRO A 161 4.31 16.51 18.67
CA PRO A 161 3.45 17.14 17.67
C PRO A 161 3.90 16.82 16.24
N LEU A 162 2.98 16.96 15.28
CA LEU A 162 3.34 16.95 13.86
C LEU A 162 4.16 18.23 13.57
N PRO A 163 5.32 18.13 12.91
CA PRO A 163 6.17 19.29 12.70
C PRO A 163 5.58 20.21 11.61
N PRO A 164 6.03 21.47 11.51
CA PRO A 164 5.55 22.40 10.50
C PRO A 164 5.73 21.89 9.06
N LEU A 165 4.97 22.42 8.10
CA LEU A 165 5.19 22.11 6.69
C LEU A 165 6.53 22.71 6.23
N GLY A 166 7.32 21.93 5.50
CA GLY A 166 8.69 22.27 5.07
C GLY A 166 9.78 21.89 6.09
N GLU A 167 9.41 21.48 7.30
CA GLU A 167 10.34 21.16 8.38
C GLU A 167 9.95 19.84 9.07
N PRO A 168 10.77 18.79 9.05
CA PRO A 168 12.02 18.64 8.30
C PRO A 168 11.78 18.67 6.78
N GLN A 169 12.88 18.60 6.01
CA GLN A 169 12.81 18.48 4.56
C GLN A 169 11.86 17.37 4.12
N PRO A 170 11.12 17.54 3.00
CA PRO A 170 10.16 16.54 2.56
C PRO A 170 10.76 15.16 2.26
N TYR A 171 10.03 14.11 2.62
CA TYR A 171 10.39 12.70 2.38
C TYR A 171 9.33 11.99 1.53
N TRP A 172 9.69 10.85 0.94
CA TRP A 172 8.74 10.01 0.19
C TRP A 172 7.54 9.54 1.03
N HIS A 173 7.80 9.11 2.27
CA HIS A 173 6.76 8.63 3.20
C HIS A 173 6.22 9.72 4.13
N GLY A 174 6.70 10.97 3.96
CA GLY A 174 6.39 12.08 4.85
C GLY A 174 6.90 11.89 6.28
N TYR A 175 6.37 12.71 7.19
CA TYR A 175 6.55 12.60 8.63
C TYR A 175 5.21 12.25 9.28
N SER A 176 5.16 11.20 10.09
CA SER A 176 3.88 10.65 10.59
C SER A 176 3.79 10.63 12.12
N ILE A 177 2.70 11.17 12.66
CA ILE A 177 2.34 11.08 14.08
C ILE A 177 1.08 10.27 14.24
N GLY A 178 1.12 9.29 15.13
CA GLY A 178 -0.01 8.42 15.46
C GLY A 178 -0.52 8.65 16.88
N ARG A 179 -1.84 8.66 17.03
CA ARG A 179 -2.54 8.69 18.33
C ARG A 179 -3.74 7.75 18.30
N TRP A 180 -4.31 7.48 19.47
CA TRP A 180 -5.51 6.66 19.58
C TRP A 180 -6.71 7.51 19.95
N GLU A 181 -7.79 7.36 19.21
CA GLU A 181 -9.12 7.91 19.49
C GLU A 181 -10.08 6.73 19.71
N GLY A 182 -10.24 6.32 20.98
CA GLY A 182 -10.86 5.04 21.32
C GLY A 182 -10.09 3.88 20.68
N ASP A 183 -10.80 3.07 19.90
CA ASP A 183 -10.25 1.91 19.16
C ASP A 183 -9.75 2.27 17.74
N THR A 184 -9.69 3.55 17.39
CA THR A 184 -9.16 4.02 16.09
C THR A 184 -7.74 4.55 16.26
N PHE A 185 -6.80 4.01 15.49
CA PHE A 185 -5.46 4.58 15.39
C PHE A 185 -5.46 5.66 14.30
N VAL A 186 -5.32 6.91 14.71
CA VAL A 186 -5.34 8.07 13.82
C VAL A 186 -3.91 8.51 13.56
N VAL A 187 -3.55 8.55 12.28
CA VAL A 187 -2.23 8.96 11.83
C VAL A 187 -2.37 10.23 11.01
N GLU A 188 -1.68 11.28 11.42
CA GLU A 188 -1.55 12.52 10.67
C GLU A 188 -0.15 12.58 10.08
N SER A 189 -0.06 12.95 8.81
CA SER A 189 1.20 13.02 8.10
C SER A 189 1.28 14.21 7.17
N ASN A 190 2.49 14.75 7.05
CA ASN A 190 2.81 15.86 6.17
C ASN A 190 4.25 15.72 5.63
N ASN A 191 4.81 16.80 5.07
CA ASN A 191 6.19 16.85 4.59
C ASN A 191 6.49 15.77 3.55
N PHE A 192 5.56 15.57 2.61
CA PHE A 192 5.71 14.62 1.52
C PHE A 192 6.47 15.24 0.34
N ARG A 193 7.28 14.43 -0.35
CA ARG A 193 7.89 14.78 -1.63
C ARG A 193 6.84 14.77 -2.75
N GLY A 194 6.00 15.80 -2.79
CA GLY A 194 5.05 16.04 -3.87
C GLY A 194 5.65 16.82 -5.03
N VAL A 195 4.77 17.23 -5.96
CA VAL A 195 5.12 18.06 -7.11
C VAL A 195 5.74 19.38 -6.65
N GLN A 196 7.03 19.54 -6.96
CA GLN A 196 7.78 20.78 -6.76
C GLN A 196 8.54 21.15 -8.03
N GLY A 197 8.26 22.34 -8.57
CA GLY A 197 9.11 22.97 -9.60
C GLY A 197 9.34 22.16 -10.89
N GLY A 198 8.49 21.18 -11.20
CA GLY A 198 8.63 20.34 -12.40
C GLY A 198 9.64 19.19 -12.30
N ASN A 199 9.96 18.73 -11.09
CA ASN A 199 10.85 17.59 -10.87
C ASN A 199 10.25 16.29 -11.46
N PRO A 200 10.99 15.53 -12.29
CA PRO A 200 10.48 14.29 -12.91
C PRO A 200 10.22 13.13 -11.93
N SER A 201 10.66 13.24 -10.66
CA SER A 201 10.56 12.16 -9.66
C SER A 201 9.67 12.55 -8.48
N ASP A 202 8.49 13.08 -8.77
CA ASP A 202 7.47 13.41 -7.76
C ASP A 202 6.66 12.17 -7.36
N ALA A 203 6.34 12.03 -6.06
CA ALA A 203 5.44 10.96 -5.61
C ALA A 203 3.99 11.21 -6.06
N TRP A 204 3.24 10.13 -6.29
CA TRP A 204 1.86 10.15 -6.75
C TRP A 204 0.94 9.50 -5.71
N LEU A 205 -0.36 9.81 -5.73
CA LEU A 205 -1.33 9.19 -4.81
C LEU A 205 -1.80 7.80 -5.28
N ASP A 206 -1.73 7.51 -6.57
CA ASP A 206 -2.24 6.30 -7.20
C ASP A 206 -1.50 5.95 -8.50
N GLN A 207 -1.83 4.82 -9.11
CA GLN A 207 -1.21 4.36 -10.36
C GLN A 207 -1.72 5.13 -11.60
N MET A 208 -2.80 5.90 -11.47
CA MET A 208 -3.32 6.81 -12.51
C MET A 208 -2.64 8.19 -12.52
N GLY A 209 -1.68 8.41 -11.63
CA GLY A 209 -0.86 9.61 -11.62
C GLY A 209 -1.52 10.84 -11.03
N SER A 210 -2.47 10.64 -10.11
CA SER A 210 -3.05 11.67 -9.28
C SER A 210 -1.94 12.44 -8.53
N PRO A 211 -1.72 13.74 -8.85
CA PRO A 211 -0.64 14.52 -8.24
C PRO A 211 -1.04 15.07 -6.86
N PHE A 212 -0.04 15.32 -6.05
CA PHE A 212 -0.13 16.14 -4.84
C PHE A 212 1.08 17.07 -4.76
N THR A 213 1.05 18.06 -3.88
CA THR A 213 2.06 19.10 -3.69
C THR A 213 2.71 19.00 -2.31
N ASP A 214 3.65 19.90 -2.05
CA ASP A 214 4.24 20.10 -0.72
C ASP A 214 3.24 20.53 0.38
N ALA A 215 2.02 20.93 0.00
CA ALA A 215 0.96 21.28 0.95
C ALA A 215 0.16 20.07 1.45
N LEU A 216 0.45 18.86 0.94
CA LEU A 216 -0.29 17.66 1.29
C LEU A 216 -0.24 17.36 2.80
N ARG A 217 -1.43 17.18 3.36
CA ARG A 217 -1.68 16.52 4.64
C ARG A 217 -2.52 15.27 4.42
N LEU A 218 -2.06 14.16 4.97
CA LEU A 218 -2.80 12.90 5.01
C LEU A 218 -3.27 12.64 6.42
N THR A 219 -4.55 12.31 6.57
CA THR A 219 -5.12 11.80 7.82
C THR A 219 -5.64 10.40 7.56
N GLU A 220 -5.06 9.41 8.22
CA GLU A 220 -5.44 8.00 8.10
C GLU A 220 -6.08 7.52 9.39
N ARG A 221 -7.24 6.88 9.30
CA ARG A 221 -7.96 6.31 10.45
C ARG A 221 -8.01 4.80 10.32
N PHE A 222 -7.07 4.13 10.97
CA PHE A 222 -6.95 2.67 10.97
C PHE A 222 -7.91 2.06 12.00
N ARG A 223 -8.71 1.09 11.55
CA ARG A 223 -9.68 0.35 12.37
C ARG A 223 -9.57 -1.13 12.06
N ARG A 224 -9.05 -1.92 13.00
CA ARG A 224 -9.07 -3.39 12.91
C ARG A 224 -10.45 -3.88 13.35
N VAL A 225 -11.31 -4.17 12.37
CA VAL A 225 -12.74 -4.49 12.60
C VAL A 225 -12.89 -5.84 13.31
N ASN A 226 -12.05 -6.80 12.95
CA ASN A 226 -11.97 -8.12 13.54
C ASN A 226 -10.55 -8.67 13.33
N PHE A 227 -10.30 -9.93 13.66
CA PHE A 227 -8.99 -10.54 13.48
C PHE A 227 -8.48 -10.41 12.03
N GLY A 228 -9.36 -10.60 11.04
CA GLY A 228 -9.00 -10.71 9.64
C GLY A 228 -9.09 -9.45 8.79
N ASN A 229 -9.70 -8.36 9.28
CA ASN A 229 -10.02 -7.19 8.45
C ASN A 229 -9.52 -5.89 9.07
N LEU A 230 -8.83 -5.09 8.26
CA LEU A 230 -8.36 -3.75 8.57
C LEU A 230 -8.98 -2.75 7.60
N GLU A 231 -9.66 -1.74 8.13
CA GLU A 231 -10.12 -0.59 7.37
C GLU A 231 -9.20 0.61 7.62
N ILE A 232 -8.96 1.41 6.58
CA ILE A 232 -8.20 2.64 6.65
C ILE A 232 -8.97 3.69 5.88
N ASP A 233 -9.59 4.64 6.58
CA ASP A 233 -10.14 5.82 5.91
C ASP A 233 -9.00 6.84 5.75
N VAL A 234 -8.67 7.18 4.50
CA VAL A 234 -7.57 8.09 4.15
C VAL A 234 -8.17 9.38 3.62
N THR A 235 -8.02 10.46 4.39
CA THR A 235 -8.36 11.82 3.99
C THR A 235 -7.15 12.49 3.38
N VAL A 236 -7.32 12.99 2.16
CA VAL A 236 -6.33 13.77 1.41
C VAL A 236 -6.73 15.23 1.49
N ASP A 237 -5.88 16.05 2.08
CA ASP A 237 -6.03 17.51 2.14
C ASP A 237 -4.81 18.17 1.49
N ASP A 238 -5.00 18.66 0.27
CA ASP A 238 -4.02 19.47 -0.45
C ASP A 238 -4.78 20.54 -1.24
N PRO A 239 -4.87 21.77 -0.72
CA PRO A 239 -5.65 22.84 -1.34
C PRO A 239 -5.02 23.35 -2.66
N LYS A 240 -3.74 23.03 -2.91
CA LYS A 240 -3.06 23.42 -4.16
C LYS A 240 -3.38 22.45 -5.29
N ALA A 241 -3.55 21.16 -5.01
CA ALA A 241 -3.88 20.14 -6.03
C ALA A 241 -5.38 19.81 -6.13
N TYR A 242 -6.16 20.02 -5.07
CA TYR A 242 -7.57 19.67 -5.01
C TYR A 242 -8.44 20.86 -4.57
N THR A 243 -9.66 20.91 -5.08
CA THR A 243 -10.65 21.97 -4.78
C THR A 243 -11.27 21.84 -3.39
N LYS A 244 -11.19 20.65 -2.79
CA LYS A 244 -11.61 20.34 -1.43
C LYS A 244 -10.93 19.05 -0.94
N PRO A 245 -10.80 18.86 0.38
CA PRO A 245 -10.39 17.56 0.91
C PRO A 245 -11.35 16.45 0.47
N PHE A 246 -10.84 15.25 0.26
CA PHE A 246 -11.64 14.07 -0.02
C PHE A 246 -11.16 12.89 0.83
N THR A 247 -12.02 11.90 1.00
CA THR A 247 -11.70 10.68 1.77
C THR A 247 -12.05 9.45 0.97
N VAL A 248 -11.16 8.47 0.98
CA VAL A 248 -11.36 7.14 0.41
C VAL A 248 -11.10 6.07 1.47
N ARG A 249 -11.69 4.89 1.31
CA ARG A 249 -11.44 3.75 2.18
C ARG A 249 -10.50 2.76 1.51
N VAL A 250 -9.49 2.31 2.22
CA VAL A 250 -8.72 1.10 1.92
C VAL A 250 -9.22 -0.02 2.83
N GLU A 251 -9.47 -1.20 2.26
CA GLU A 251 -9.77 -2.42 3.00
C GLU A 251 -8.64 -3.42 2.78
N GLN A 252 -8.18 -4.04 3.87
CA GLN A 252 -7.12 -5.03 3.85
C GLN A 252 -7.52 -6.28 4.64
N VAL A 253 -6.94 -7.41 4.23
CA VAL A 253 -7.14 -8.72 4.86
C VAL A 253 -5.82 -9.22 5.46
N ILE A 254 -5.91 -9.94 6.58
CA ILE A 254 -4.75 -10.52 7.24
C ILE A 254 -4.20 -11.71 6.46
N VAL A 255 -2.88 -11.82 6.38
CA VAL A 255 -2.17 -13.04 5.94
C VAL A 255 -1.86 -13.87 7.19
N ALA A 256 -2.71 -14.86 7.46
CA ALA A 256 -2.67 -15.62 8.73
C ALA A 256 -2.33 -17.11 8.57
N ASP A 257 -2.02 -17.56 7.36
CA ASP A 257 -1.64 -18.93 7.03
C ASP A 257 -0.14 -19.22 7.20
N GLY A 258 0.60 -18.28 7.79
CA GLY A 258 2.00 -18.46 8.21
C GLY A 258 3.03 -18.09 7.15
N TRP A 259 2.64 -17.29 6.16
CA TRP A 259 3.60 -16.69 5.24
C TRP A 259 4.44 -15.63 5.95
N GLU A 260 5.69 -15.55 5.54
CA GLU A 260 6.60 -14.48 5.88
C GLU A 260 6.73 -13.58 4.65
N MET A 261 6.87 -12.27 4.85
CA MET A 261 7.23 -11.39 3.73
C MET A 261 8.60 -11.80 3.19
N THR A 262 8.73 -11.79 1.88
CA THR A 262 9.94 -12.21 1.17
C THR A 262 10.61 -11.01 0.52
N GLU A 263 11.77 -11.24 -0.10
CA GLU A 263 12.42 -10.17 -0.85
C GLU A 263 11.77 -9.88 -2.18
N PHE A 264 11.46 -8.60 -2.37
CA PHE A 264 11.02 -8.05 -3.63
C PHE A 264 12.06 -7.03 -4.10
N ILE A 265 12.83 -7.41 -5.11
CA ILE A 265 13.84 -6.55 -5.72
C ILE A 265 13.31 -6.03 -7.04
N CYS A 266 12.77 -4.79 -7.05
CA CYS A 266 12.24 -4.17 -8.27
C CYS A 266 13.26 -4.14 -9.43
N HIS A 267 14.55 -4.06 -9.12
CA HIS A 267 15.62 -4.07 -10.12
C HIS A 267 15.83 -5.43 -10.81
N GLU A 268 15.46 -6.54 -10.17
CA GLU A 268 15.53 -7.86 -10.79
C GLU A 268 14.38 -7.98 -11.81
N ASN A 269 14.71 -7.82 -13.10
CA ASN A 269 13.78 -7.77 -14.24
C ASN A 269 13.18 -6.39 -14.57
N GLN A 270 13.83 -5.31 -14.16
CA GLN A 270 13.46 -3.95 -14.57
C GLN A 270 13.70 -3.75 -16.08
N LYS A 271 12.63 -3.71 -16.88
CA LYS A 271 12.67 -3.41 -18.33
C LYS A 271 12.13 -2.02 -18.68
N PHE A 272 11.65 -1.30 -17.69
CA PHE A 272 10.89 -0.08 -17.91
C PHE A 272 11.76 1.08 -18.39
N LEU A 273 13.03 1.12 -17.97
CA LEU A 273 13.98 2.10 -18.48
C LEU A 273 14.28 1.89 -19.97
N GLU A 274 14.34 0.63 -20.43
CA GLU A 274 14.49 0.29 -21.86
C GLU A 274 13.30 0.79 -22.69
N MET A 275 12.07 0.61 -22.19
CA MET A 275 10.85 1.09 -22.84
C MET A 275 10.76 2.61 -22.93
N THR A 276 11.41 3.33 -22.02
CA THR A 276 11.42 4.81 -21.97
C THR A 276 12.61 5.45 -22.66
N GLY A 277 13.54 4.65 -23.20
CA GLY A 277 14.79 5.14 -23.79
C GLY A 277 15.73 5.82 -22.80
N ARG A 278 15.53 5.62 -21.48
CA ARG A 278 16.36 6.17 -20.42
C ARG A 278 17.40 5.13 -19.99
N ALA A 279 18.64 5.55 -19.81
CA ALA A 279 19.66 4.67 -19.24
C ALA A 279 19.41 4.45 -17.74
N PRO A 280 19.74 3.28 -17.17
CA PRO A 280 19.80 3.08 -15.72
C PRO A 280 20.73 4.12 -15.10
N GLN A 281 20.23 4.90 -14.15
CA GLN A 281 21.11 5.72 -13.32
C GLN A 281 21.86 4.78 -12.39
N ARG A 282 23.17 4.66 -12.61
CA ARG A 282 24.10 3.96 -11.72
C ARG A 282 24.50 4.85 -10.55
#